data_AF-A0A5K7XH48-F1
#
_entry.id   AF-A0A5K7XH48-F1
#
_cell.length_a   1.000
_cell.length_b   1.000
_cell.length_c   1.000
_cell.angle_alpha   90.00
_cell.angle_beta   90.00
_cell.angle_gamma   90.00
#
_symmetry.space_group_name_H-M   'P 1'
#
loop_
_entity.id
_entity.type
_entity.pdbx_description
1 polymer ?
#
loop_
_entity_poly.entity_id
_entity_poly.type
_entity_poly.pdbx_seq_one_letter_code
_entity_poly.pdbx_strand_id
1 'polypeptide(L)'
;MTEVLQEFVDSRGVTLRVDRAAGVLRGVKLIGLESLNGRRYRPEALSAAVGLYEGAKVNVNHPQGGPLAPRDYRDRLGVIRQVEFRPDEGLFGNLHFNPKHAVAEQLAWDAQHNPRNVGFSHNVLARLTRDGSHSLVEAITHVQSVDLVADPASTRGLFEQEERPSGATNDGLQQTVLEQAIARGNRLETELQAALAREASLRQELALRETTEAARPRSSEPWALAQRGVRVETAEEFARAIRVRA
;
A
#
# COMPACT_ATOMS: atom_id res chain seq x y z
N MET A 1 -19.98 2.74 19.12
CA MET A 1 -19.85 2.83 17.66
C MET A 1 -18.75 1.88 17.22
N THR A 2 -18.82 1.31 16.01
CA THR A 2 -17.92 0.26 15.51
C THR A 2 -17.09 0.81 14.36
N GLU A 3 -15.76 0.67 14.39
CA GLU A 3 -14.84 1.26 13.40
C GLU A 3 -13.63 0.34 13.11
N VAL A 4 -12.89 0.63 12.02
CA VAL A 4 -11.76 -0.18 11.47
C VAL A 4 -10.41 0.60 11.49
N LEU A 5 -9.24 -0.08 11.47
CA LEU A 5 -7.89 0.33 11.96
C LEU A 5 -6.63 -0.12 11.13
N GLN A 6 -5.56 0.73 10.88
CA GLN A 6 -4.22 0.45 10.18
C GLN A 6 -2.97 1.46 10.41
N GLU A 7 -1.70 1.07 10.75
CA GLU A 7 -0.34 1.60 11.41
C GLU A 7 1.06 0.70 11.76
N PHE A 8 2.29 1.20 12.13
CA PHE A 8 3.64 0.56 11.79
C PHE A 8 4.82 0.28 12.86
N VAL A 9 5.98 -0.39 12.47
CA VAL A 9 7.47 -0.35 12.93
C VAL A 9 8.41 -1.67 12.84
N ASP A 10 9.42 -2.01 13.69
CA ASP A 10 10.76 -2.53 13.24
C ASP A 10 11.40 -3.70 14.13
N SER A 11 11.65 -4.96 13.65
CA SER A 11 12.50 -6.12 14.19
C SER A 11 13.89 -6.58 13.53
N ARG A 12 15.06 -6.47 14.21
CA ARG A 12 16.39 -7.06 13.81
C ARG A 12 16.83 -8.11 14.86
N GLY A 13 17.35 -9.28 14.44
CA GLY A 13 18.11 -10.22 15.32
C GLY A 13 17.44 -11.50 15.85
N VAL A 14 16.41 -12.05 15.20
CA VAL A 14 15.57 -13.14 15.79
C VAL A 14 15.88 -14.53 15.20
N THR A 15 16.01 -15.53 16.09
CA THR A 15 16.12 -16.98 15.84
C THR A 15 14.95 -17.50 14.98
N LEU A 16 15.21 -18.37 14.01
CA LEU A 16 14.21 -18.93 13.05
C LEU A 16 12.85 -19.29 13.70
N ARG A 17 11.84 -18.44 13.49
CA ARG A 17 10.41 -18.69 13.85
C ARG A 17 9.57 -19.16 12.64
N VAL A 18 10.20 -19.45 11.50
CA VAL A 18 9.55 -19.84 10.25
C VAL A 18 9.85 -21.30 9.94
N ASP A 19 8.82 -22.14 9.93
CA ASP A 19 8.85 -23.49 9.36
C ASP A 19 8.28 -23.43 7.93
N ARG A 20 9.17 -23.32 6.95
CA ARG A 20 8.79 -23.17 5.54
C ARG A 20 8.06 -24.40 5.00
N ALA A 21 8.51 -25.59 5.38
CA ALA A 21 7.94 -26.84 4.89
C ALA A 21 6.53 -27.06 5.45
N ALA A 22 6.31 -26.73 6.73
CA ALA A 22 5.01 -26.81 7.36
C ALA A 22 4.11 -25.60 7.05
N GLY A 23 4.64 -24.52 6.47
CA GLY A 23 3.91 -23.28 6.24
C GLY A 23 3.50 -22.61 7.55
N VAL A 24 4.41 -22.54 8.53
CA VAL A 24 4.09 -21.97 9.86
C VAL A 24 5.05 -20.84 10.20
N LEU A 25 4.48 -19.70 10.57
CA LEU A 25 5.20 -18.55 11.13
C LEU A 25 4.75 -18.36 12.59
N ARG A 26 5.67 -18.58 13.52
CA ARG A 26 5.35 -18.71 14.95
C ARG A 26 5.51 -17.41 15.72
N GLY A 27 4.63 -17.19 16.68
CA GLY A 27 4.70 -16.08 17.64
C GLY A 27 4.62 -14.72 16.96
N VAL A 28 3.79 -14.60 15.92
CA VAL A 28 3.52 -13.33 15.26
C VAL A 28 2.65 -12.45 16.13
N LYS A 29 2.90 -11.15 16.12
CA LYS A 29 2.02 -10.19 16.78
C LYS A 29 0.80 -9.94 15.90
N LEU A 30 -0.39 -10.03 16.49
CA LEU A 30 -1.67 -9.77 15.82
C LEU A 30 -2.19 -8.37 16.14
N ILE A 31 -2.01 -7.94 17.39
CA ILE A 31 -2.41 -6.61 17.87
C ILE A 31 -1.70 -6.22 19.17
N GLY A 32 -1.32 -4.96 19.30
CA GLY A 32 -0.82 -4.35 20.53
C GLY A 32 -1.87 -3.64 21.37
N LEU A 33 -1.41 -3.11 22.52
CA LEU A 33 -2.24 -2.30 23.40
C LEU A 33 -2.50 -0.89 22.88
N GLU A 34 -1.64 -0.40 22.00
CA GLU A 34 -1.77 0.92 21.39
C GLU A 34 -1.66 0.83 19.88
N SER A 35 -2.33 1.78 19.26
CA SER A 35 -2.49 1.88 17.83
C SER A 35 -2.09 3.29 17.37
N LEU A 36 -1.26 3.47 16.32
CA LEU A 36 -0.96 4.80 15.74
C LEU A 36 -2.17 5.60 15.19
N ASN A 37 -3.38 5.03 15.08
CA ASN A 37 -4.65 5.70 14.82
C ASN A 37 -5.29 6.19 16.13
N GLY A 38 -4.52 6.27 17.21
CA GLY A 38 -4.95 6.83 18.50
C GLY A 38 -5.91 5.94 19.29
N ARG A 39 -5.92 4.62 19.02
CA ARG A 39 -6.75 3.66 19.76
C ARG A 39 -5.92 2.95 20.83
N ARG A 40 -6.53 2.78 22.01
CA ARG A 40 -5.96 2.05 23.13
C ARG A 40 -6.83 0.84 23.44
N TYR A 41 -6.23 -0.32 23.62
CA TYR A 41 -6.93 -1.55 23.95
C TYR A 41 -6.82 -1.83 25.43
N ARG A 42 -7.96 -2.11 26.06
CA ARG A 42 -7.94 -2.65 27.41
C ARG A 42 -7.29 -4.04 27.42
N PRO A 43 -6.39 -4.35 28.37
CA PRO A 43 -5.86 -5.70 28.53
C PRO A 43 -6.96 -6.76 28.63
N GLU A 44 -8.05 -6.46 29.35
CA GLU A 44 -9.19 -7.37 29.48
C GLU A 44 -9.90 -7.60 28.14
N ALA A 45 -9.97 -6.58 27.28
CA ALA A 45 -10.58 -6.68 25.96
C ALA A 45 -9.77 -7.62 25.04
N LEU A 46 -8.44 -7.56 25.11
CA LEU A 46 -7.57 -8.44 24.33
C LEU A 46 -7.58 -9.87 24.89
N SER A 47 -7.46 -10.03 26.21
CA SER A 47 -7.52 -11.34 26.87
C SER A 47 -8.83 -12.09 26.56
N ALA A 48 -9.97 -11.40 26.63
CA ALA A 48 -11.27 -11.98 26.28
C ALA A 48 -11.40 -12.31 24.78
N ALA A 49 -10.65 -11.64 23.91
CA ALA A 49 -10.73 -11.81 22.47
C ALA A 49 -9.89 -12.98 21.93
N VAL A 50 -9.02 -13.61 22.74
CA VAL A 50 -8.11 -14.70 22.31
C VAL A 50 -8.85 -15.75 21.47
N GLY A 51 -9.98 -16.25 21.97
CA GLY A 51 -10.77 -17.27 21.27
C GLY A 51 -11.40 -16.82 19.95
N LEU A 52 -11.55 -15.50 19.73
CA LEU A 52 -12.09 -14.96 18.48
C LEU A 52 -11.05 -14.94 17.36
N TYR A 53 -9.76 -14.92 17.69
CA TYR A 53 -8.67 -14.95 16.71
C TYR A 53 -8.30 -16.38 16.29
N GLU A 54 -8.70 -17.39 17.05
CA GLU A 54 -8.47 -18.78 16.68
C GLU A 54 -9.20 -19.13 15.37
N GLY A 55 -8.44 -19.62 14.39
CA GLY A 55 -8.96 -19.89 13.05
C GLY A 55 -9.24 -18.63 12.22
N ALA A 56 -8.87 -17.43 12.70
CA ALA A 56 -9.08 -16.20 11.97
C ALA A 56 -8.37 -16.26 10.61
N LYS A 57 -9.13 -15.88 9.59
CA LYS A 57 -8.75 -15.88 8.18
C LYS A 57 -7.64 -14.86 7.93
N VAL A 58 -6.53 -15.31 7.33
CA VAL A 58 -5.43 -14.42 6.92
C VAL A 58 -5.50 -14.11 5.44
N ASN A 59 -5.42 -12.83 5.10
CA ASN A 59 -5.37 -12.35 3.71
C ASN A 59 -4.11 -11.55 3.41
N VAL A 60 -3.73 -11.45 2.14
CA VAL A 60 -2.74 -10.47 1.65
C VAL A 60 -3.46 -9.16 1.36
N ASN A 61 -2.95 -8.05 1.90
CA ASN A 61 -3.51 -6.70 1.79
C ASN A 61 -4.94 -6.56 2.34
N HIS A 62 -5.47 -5.34 2.34
CA HIS A 62 -6.87 -5.05 2.65
C HIS A 62 -7.79 -5.22 1.44
N PRO A 63 -9.10 -5.43 1.65
CA PRO A 63 -10.05 -5.49 0.55
C PRO A 63 -10.12 -4.15 -0.23
N GLN A 64 -10.27 -4.22 -1.55
CA GLN A 64 -10.48 -3.04 -2.39
C GLN A 64 -11.95 -2.58 -2.29
N GLY A 65 -12.21 -1.47 -1.59
CA GLY A 65 -13.52 -0.82 -1.52
C GLY A 65 -14.01 -0.54 -0.09
N GLY A 66 -13.72 -1.43 0.86
CA GLY A 66 -14.03 -1.18 2.27
C GLY A 66 -13.86 -2.42 3.16
N PRO A 67 -13.82 -2.28 4.49
CA PRO A 67 -13.47 -3.37 5.41
C PRO A 67 -14.38 -4.60 5.34
N LEU A 68 -15.64 -4.41 4.98
CA LEU A 68 -16.61 -5.50 4.86
C LEU A 68 -16.69 -6.08 3.45
N ALA A 69 -15.91 -5.54 2.49
CA ALA A 69 -15.98 -5.99 1.11
C ALA A 69 -15.46 -7.44 0.97
N PRO A 70 -15.98 -8.19 -0.02
CA PRO A 70 -15.52 -9.54 -0.29
C PRO A 70 -14.01 -9.59 -0.57
N ARG A 71 -13.39 -10.72 -0.22
CA ARG A 71 -11.97 -10.98 -0.49
C ARG A 71 -11.82 -11.80 -1.78
N ASP A 72 -10.83 -11.46 -2.61
CA ASP A 72 -10.41 -12.36 -3.68
C ASP A 72 -9.81 -13.63 -3.04
N TYR A 73 -10.06 -14.78 -3.67
CA TYR A 73 -9.48 -16.03 -3.23
C TYR A 73 -7.94 -16.00 -3.26
N ARG A 74 -7.35 -15.26 -4.21
CA ARG A 74 -5.90 -15.05 -4.33
C ARG A 74 -5.29 -14.32 -3.14
N ASP A 75 -6.11 -13.62 -2.35
CA ASP A 75 -5.61 -12.98 -1.14
C ASP A 75 -5.51 -14.00 0.01
N ARG A 76 -6.22 -15.13 -0.04
CA ARG A 76 -6.32 -16.10 1.06
C ARG A 76 -4.98 -16.79 1.29
N LEU A 77 -4.25 -16.29 2.28
CA LEU A 77 -2.93 -16.81 2.63
C LEU A 77 -3.00 -18.00 3.60
N GLY A 78 -3.87 -17.92 4.62
CA GLY A 78 -3.83 -18.88 5.71
C GLY A 78 -4.83 -18.61 6.84
N VAL A 79 -4.51 -19.12 8.02
CA VAL A 79 -5.28 -18.96 9.27
C VAL A 79 -4.36 -18.77 10.47
N ILE A 80 -4.86 -18.08 11.50
CA ILE A 80 -4.20 -17.95 12.80
C ILE A 80 -4.53 -19.14 13.70
N ARG A 81 -3.54 -19.61 14.47
CA ARG A 81 -3.68 -20.66 15.50
C ARG A 81 -2.82 -20.38 16.71
N GLN A 82 -3.11 -21.03 17.84
CA GLN A 82 -2.30 -20.95 19.07
C GLN A 82 -2.15 -19.50 19.54
N VAL A 83 -3.29 -18.82 19.63
CA VAL A 83 -3.38 -17.42 20.05
C VAL A 83 -3.18 -17.34 21.56
N GLU A 84 -2.37 -16.39 21.97
CA GLU A 84 -2.13 -16.09 23.37
C GLU A 84 -2.19 -14.58 23.60
N PHE A 85 -2.69 -14.21 24.78
CA PHE A 85 -2.54 -12.86 25.29
C PHE A 85 -1.28 -12.79 26.14
N ARG A 86 -0.40 -11.84 25.80
CA ARG A 86 0.78 -11.50 26.58
C ARG A 86 0.53 -10.16 27.29
N PRO A 87 0.55 -10.12 28.63
CA PRO A 87 0.38 -8.87 29.39
C PRO A 87 1.34 -7.79 28.88
N ASP A 88 0.86 -6.55 28.83
CA ASP A 88 1.62 -5.37 28.39
C ASP A 88 2.11 -5.35 26.92
N GLU A 89 2.03 -6.48 26.20
CA GLU A 89 2.45 -6.58 24.80
C GLU A 89 1.25 -6.62 23.84
N GLY A 90 0.27 -7.51 24.09
CA GLY A 90 -0.92 -7.68 23.26
C GLY A 90 -1.22 -9.13 22.88
N LEU A 91 -1.82 -9.35 21.70
CA LEU A 91 -2.13 -10.69 21.19
C LEU A 91 -1.08 -11.18 20.21
N PHE A 92 -0.67 -12.43 20.41
CA PHE A 92 0.24 -13.17 19.56
C PHE A 92 -0.40 -14.47 19.09
N GLY A 93 0.10 -15.03 17.99
CA GLY A 93 -0.32 -16.34 17.52
C GLY A 93 0.62 -16.90 16.47
N ASN A 94 0.21 -17.98 15.83
CA ASN A 94 0.94 -18.62 14.74
C ASN A 94 0.14 -18.48 13.44
N LEU A 95 0.76 -17.95 12.40
CA LEU A 95 0.19 -17.99 11.06
C LEU A 95 0.51 -19.35 10.43
N HIS A 96 -0.54 -20.11 10.13
CA HIS A 96 -0.48 -21.28 9.26
C HIS A 96 -0.88 -20.86 7.85
N PHE A 97 0.10 -20.77 6.95
CA PHE A 97 -0.07 -20.31 5.58
C PHE A 97 0.12 -21.43 4.56
N ASN A 98 -0.46 -21.27 3.38
CA ASN A 98 -0.21 -22.17 2.26
C ASN A 98 1.21 -21.91 1.71
N PRO A 99 2.17 -22.87 1.82
CA PRO A 99 3.54 -22.67 1.34
C PRO A 99 3.63 -22.53 -0.20
N LYS A 100 2.57 -22.91 -0.93
CA LYS A 100 2.47 -22.73 -2.39
C LYS A 100 1.78 -21.42 -2.79
N HIS A 101 1.43 -20.58 -1.83
CA HIS A 101 0.86 -19.27 -2.12
C HIS A 101 1.90 -18.37 -2.82
N ALA A 102 1.46 -17.50 -3.73
CA ALA A 102 2.36 -16.69 -4.55
C ALA A 102 3.35 -15.84 -3.72
N VAL A 103 2.92 -15.34 -2.56
CA VAL A 103 3.77 -14.55 -1.64
C VAL A 103 4.44 -15.38 -0.53
N ALA A 104 4.29 -16.70 -0.50
CA ALA A 104 4.76 -17.52 0.63
C ALA A 104 6.29 -17.46 0.81
N GLU A 105 7.04 -17.57 -0.28
CA GLU A 105 8.52 -17.47 -0.24
C GLU A 105 8.98 -16.07 0.16
N GLN A 106 8.29 -15.02 -0.32
CA GLN A 106 8.58 -13.64 0.08
C GLN A 106 8.33 -13.45 1.57
N LEU A 107 7.19 -13.89 2.09
CA LEU A 107 6.87 -13.82 3.52
C LEU A 107 7.90 -14.57 4.36
N ALA A 108 8.30 -15.78 3.94
CA ALA A 108 9.30 -16.56 4.63
C ALA A 108 10.68 -15.87 4.63
N TRP A 109 11.02 -15.20 3.53
CA TRP A 109 12.23 -14.39 3.44
C TRP A 109 12.16 -13.16 4.33
N ASP A 110 11.08 -12.39 4.27
CA ASP A 110 10.84 -11.19 5.09
C ASP A 110 10.93 -11.55 6.57
N ALA A 111 10.23 -12.59 7.00
CA ALA A 111 10.27 -13.04 8.39
C ALA A 111 11.68 -13.39 8.91
N GLN A 112 12.59 -13.85 8.05
CA GLN A 112 13.96 -14.21 8.43
C GLN A 112 14.94 -13.03 8.34
N HIS A 113 14.77 -12.16 7.35
CA HIS A 113 15.80 -11.17 6.98
C HIS A 113 15.35 -9.74 7.24
N ASN A 114 14.05 -9.45 7.10
CA ASN A 114 13.47 -8.14 7.31
C ASN A 114 12.04 -8.23 7.87
N PRO A 115 11.85 -8.74 9.11
CA PRO A 115 10.51 -8.99 9.67
C PRO A 115 9.69 -7.72 9.96
N ARG A 116 10.28 -6.56 9.63
CA ARG A 116 9.76 -5.20 9.69
C ARG A 116 9.01 -4.81 8.42
N ASN A 117 9.33 -5.47 7.31
CA ASN A 117 8.82 -5.15 5.97
C ASN A 117 7.33 -5.42 5.80
N VAL A 118 6.78 -6.23 6.70
CA VAL A 118 5.38 -6.61 6.75
C VAL A 118 4.94 -6.76 8.19
N GLY A 119 3.65 -6.58 8.43
CA GLY A 119 3.01 -6.89 9.69
C GLY A 119 1.56 -7.28 9.50
N PHE A 120 0.84 -7.40 10.62
CA PHE A 120 -0.56 -7.78 10.61
C PHE A 120 -1.44 -6.59 10.96
N SER A 121 -2.56 -6.49 10.25
CA SER A 121 -3.62 -5.52 10.49
C SER A 121 -4.91 -6.29 10.69
N HIS A 122 -5.51 -6.16 11.86
CA HIS A 122 -6.76 -6.86 12.17
C HIS A 122 -7.97 -6.12 11.60
N ASN A 123 -8.97 -6.87 11.17
CA ASN A 123 -10.26 -6.33 10.77
C ASN A 123 -11.32 -6.90 11.70
N VAL A 124 -11.84 -6.06 12.59
CA VAL A 124 -12.67 -6.50 13.72
C VAL A 124 -13.88 -5.61 13.93
N LEU A 125 -14.89 -6.17 14.58
CA LEU A 125 -15.95 -5.39 15.21
C LEU A 125 -15.60 -5.25 16.69
N ALA A 126 -15.57 -4.01 17.17
CA ALA A 126 -15.24 -3.71 18.55
C ALA A 126 -16.20 -2.70 19.16
N ARG A 127 -16.34 -2.72 20.48
CA ARG A 127 -17.04 -1.71 21.28
C ARG A 127 -16.01 -0.72 21.79
N LEU A 128 -16.22 0.56 21.50
CA LEU A 128 -15.32 1.65 21.89
C LEU A 128 -16.03 2.65 22.80
N THR A 129 -15.28 3.17 23.76
CA THR A 129 -15.56 4.39 24.51
C THR A 129 -14.62 5.48 24.00
N ARG A 130 -15.10 6.72 23.84
CA ARG A 130 -14.23 7.84 23.47
C ARG A 130 -13.94 8.69 24.70
N ASP A 131 -12.66 8.98 24.93
CA ASP A 131 -12.20 9.89 25.98
C ASP A 131 -11.30 10.96 25.33
N GLY A 132 -11.88 12.12 25.05
CA GLY A 132 -11.20 13.22 24.35
C GLY A 132 -10.68 12.80 22.96
N SER A 133 -9.35 12.86 22.78
CA SER A 133 -8.66 12.52 21.52
C SER A 133 -8.40 11.02 21.33
N HIS A 134 -8.65 10.18 22.34
CA HIS A 134 -8.35 8.75 22.29
C HIS A 134 -9.61 7.90 22.28
N SER A 135 -9.58 6.81 21.52
CA SER A 135 -10.63 5.80 21.53
C SER A 135 -10.16 4.58 22.31
N LEU A 136 -10.84 4.29 23.42
CA LEU A 136 -10.59 3.12 24.25
C LEU A 136 -11.45 1.95 23.74
N VAL A 137 -10.79 0.85 23.37
CA VAL A 137 -11.45 -0.39 22.97
C VAL A 137 -11.78 -1.22 24.20
N GLU A 138 -13.06 -1.34 24.49
CA GLU A 138 -13.62 -2.04 25.66
C GLU A 138 -13.80 -3.54 25.41
N ALA A 139 -14.06 -3.95 24.18
CA ALA A 139 -14.24 -5.34 23.80
C ALA A 139 -14.12 -5.52 22.29
N ILE A 140 -13.47 -6.59 21.85
CA ILE A 140 -13.59 -7.11 20.48
C ILE A 140 -14.72 -8.14 20.48
N THR A 141 -15.71 -7.97 19.62
CA THR A 141 -16.89 -8.85 19.57
C THR A 141 -16.86 -9.80 18.38
N HIS A 142 -16.10 -9.48 17.34
CA HIS A 142 -15.94 -10.32 16.17
C HIS A 142 -14.62 -10.03 15.46
N VAL A 143 -13.95 -11.08 14.98
CA VAL A 143 -12.75 -10.99 14.12
C VAL A 143 -13.14 -11.46 12.72
N GLN A 144 -13.12 -10.55 11.76
CA GLN A 144 -13.43 -10.88 10.37
C GLN A 144 -12.21 -11.46 9.65
N SER A 145 -11.06 -10.80 9.81
CA SER A 145 -9.78 -11.28 9.28
C SER A 145 -8.58 -10.65 9.98
N VAL A 146 -7.42 -11.21 9.70
CA VAL A 146 -6.11 -10.63 9.98
C VAL A 146 -5.38 -10.48 8.65
N ASP A 147 -5.05 -9.28 8.24
CA ASP A 147 -4.47 -9.02 6.92
C ASP A 147 -2.96 -8.80 7.04
N LEU A 148 -2.17 -9.52 6.23
CA LEU A 148 -0.75 -9.29 6.05
C LEU A 148 -0.57 -8.10 5.11
N VAL A 149 0.06 -7.04 5.61
CA VAL A 149 0.26 -5.78 4.89
C VAL A 149 1.72 -5.34 5.03
N ALA A 150 2.24 -4.60 4.04
CA ALA A 150 3.57 -3.99 4.12
C ALA A 150 3.65 -2.98 5.29
N ASP A 151 2.51 -2.40 5.56
CA ASP A 151 2.32 -1.18 6.31
C ASP A 151 1.21 -1.47 7.36
N PRO A 152 1.51 -2.21 8.46
CA PRO A 152 0.52 -2.75 9.45
C PRO A 152 -0.31 -1.69 10.14
N ALA A 153 -1.12 -2.01 11.20
CA ALA A 153 -1.59 -1.17 12.38
C ALA A 153 -0.90 -1.36 13.69
N SER A 154 -1.33 -2.45 14.21
CA SER A 154 -1.32 -2.63 15.62
C SER A 154 -0.01 -3.30 16.01
N THR A 155 0.92 -3.39 15.05
CA THR A 155 2.12 -4.19 15.12
C THR A 155 3.23 -3.38 14.51
N ARG A 156 4.38 -3.38 15.19
CA ARG A 156 5.57 -2.80 14.61
C ARG A 156 6.00 -3.65 13.41
N GLY A 157 6.23 -4.94 13.58
CA GLY A 157 6.39 -5.90 12.47
C GLY A 157 5.84 -7.27 12.85
N LEU A 158 6.32 -8.33 12.20
CA LEU A 158 5.88 -9.71 12.48
C LEU A 158 6.09 -10.11 13.94
N PHE A 159 7.18 -9.70 14.56
CA PHE A 159 7.53 -10.02 15.94
C PHE A 159 7.82 -8.70 16.66
N GLU A 160 7.01 -8.34 17.66
CA GLU A 160 7.34 -7.20 18.49
C GLU A 160 8.36 -7.62 19.55
N GLN A 161 9.36 -6.77 19.80
CA GLN A 161 10.60 -7.14 20.50
C GLN A 161 10.38 -7.47 21.98
N GLU A 162 10.99 -8.56 22.46
CA GLU A 162 11.42 -8.67 23.87
C GLU A 162 12.56 -7.67 24.09
N GLU A 163 12.31 -6.58 24.81
CA GLU A 163 13.38 -5.86 25.51
C GLU A 163 13.27 -6.11 27.01
N ARG A 164 14.36 -6.58 27.63
CA ARG A 164 15.08 -5.92 28.75
C ARG A 164 16.14 -6.84 29.41
N PRO A 165 17.09 -6.31 30.21
CA PRO A 165 17.44 -4.90 30.53
C PRO A 165 18.91 -4.59 30.12
N SER A 166 19.54 -3.41 30.18
CA SER A 166 19.43 -2.16 30.96
C SER A 166 20.36 -1.10 30.33
N GLY A 167 19.96 0.18 30.36
CA GLY A 167 20.84 1.34 30.58
C GLY A 167 21.84 1.76 29.50
N ALA A 168 21.43 2.68 28.60
CA ALA A 168 22.26 3.80 28.12
C ALA A 168 21.38 4.77 27.31
N THR A 169 21.45 6.05 27.63
CA THR A 169 20.69 7.16 27.00
C THR A 169 21.01 7.28 25.52
N ASN A 170 20.01 7.08 24.66
CA ASN A 170 20.12 7.07 23.19
C ASN A 170 19.32 8.22 22.52
N ASP A 171 18.85 9.19 23.31
CA ASP A 171 17.94 10.27 22.87
C ASP A 171 18.50 11.11 21.72
N GLY A 172 19.81 11.38 21.70
CA GLY A 172 20.40 12.27 20.70
C GLY A 172 20.41 11.71 19.28
N LEU A 173 20.62 10.40 19.12
CA LEU A 173 20.69 9.77 17.80
C LEU A 173 19.30 9.53 17.19
N GLN A 174 18.30 9.25 18.03
CA GLN A 174 16.92 9.03 17.56
C GLN A 174 16.28 10.33 17.03
N GLN A 175 16.58 11.46 17.65
CA GLN A 175 16.07 12.76 17.22
C GLN A 175 16.64 13.18 15.86
N THR A 176 17.95 12.98 15.63
CA THR A 176 18.58 13.32 14.35
C THR A 176 18.08 12.47 13.19
N VAL A 177 17.81 11.17 13.42
CA VAL A 177 17.29 10.27 12.38
C VAL A 177 15.85 10.63 12.00
N LEU A 178 15.02 10.99 12.99
CA LEU A 178 13.65 11.42 12.77
C LEU A 178 13.59 12.75 11.99
N GLU A 179 14.42 13.72 12.34
CA GLU A 179 14.52 14.99 11.62
C GLU A 179 14.96 14.81 10.16
N GLN A 180 15.92 13.91 9.92
CA GLN A 180 16.36 13.59 8.55
C GLN A 180 15.28 12.88 7.73
N ALA A 181 14.48 12.00 8.36
CA ALA A 181 13.36 11.34 7.70
C ALA A 181 12.25 12.31 7.32
N ILE A 182 11.87 13.22 8.23
CA ILE A 182 10.87 14.27 7.98
C ILE A 182 11.37 15.21 6.86
N ALA A 183 12.62 15.65 6.93
CA ALA A 183 13.21 16.52 5.91
C ALA A 183 13.30 15.85 4.53
N ARG A 184 13.42 14.52 4.48
CA ARG A 184 13.37 13.75 3.24
C ARG A 184 11.94 13.61 2.70
N GLY A 185 10.97 13.35 3.58
CA GLY A 185 9.55 13.29 3.21
C GLY A 185 9.05 14.60 2.59
N ASN A 186 9.33 15.73 3.24
CA ASN A 186 8.90 17.05 2.75
C ASN A 186 9.52 17.40 1.39
N ARG A 187 10.77 16.98 1.14
CA ARG A 187 11.43 17.15 -0.16
C ARG A 187 10.76 16.33 -1.26
N LEU A 188 10.51 15.05 -1.00
CA LEU A 188 9.83 14.17 -1.96
C LEU A 188 8.41 14.64 -2.28
N GLU A 189 7.68 15.14 -1.29
CA GLU A 189 6.35 15.71 -1.49
C GLU A 189 6.40 16.94 -2.39
N THR A 190 7.36 17.84 -2.17
CA THR A 190 7.57 19.02 -3.02
C THR A 190 7.93 18.63 -4.46
N GLU A 191 8.80 17.64 -4.64
CA GLU A 191 9.18 17.12 -5.95
C GLU A 191 8.00 16.48 -6.69
N LEU A 192 7.15 15.73 -5.98
CA LEU A 192 5.94 15.12 -6.52
C LEU A 192 4.94 16.20 -6.98
N GLN A 193 4.70 17.22 -6.16
CA GLN A 193 3.83 18.34 -6.53
C GLN A 193 4.34 19.07 -7.78
N ALA A 194 5.65 19.30 -7.86
CA ALA A 194 6.26 19.90 -9.04
C ALA A 194 6.14 19.00 -10.28
N ALA A 195 6.26 17.68 -10.13
CA ALA A 195 6.08 16.71 -11.21
C ALA A 195 4.64 16.69 -11.74
N LEU A 196 3.66 16.67 -10.84
CA LEU A 196 2.24 16.72 -11.18
C LEU A 196 1.88 18.02 -11.90
N ALA A 197 2.40 19.16 -11.44
CA ALA A 197 2.20 20.45 -12.10
C ALA A 197 2.78 20.47 -13.52
N ARG A 198 3.98 19.89 -13.71
CA ARG A 198 4.60 19.74 -15.05
C ARG A 198 3.76 18.84 -15.96
N GLU A 199 3.29 17.71 -15.44
CA GLU A 199 2.44 16.78 -16.20
C GLU A 199 1.14 17.46 -16.64
N ALA A 200 0.48 18.21 -15.75
CA ALA A 200 -0.73 18.96 -16.06
C ALA A 200 -0.49 19.99 -17.17
N SER A 201 0.62 20.72 -17.12
CA SER A 201 1.00 21.69 -18.15
C SER A 201 1.22 21.01 -19.51
N LEU A 202 1.94 19.90 -19.54
CA LEU A 202 2.20 19.14 -20.78
C LEU A 202 0.90 18.59 -21.38
N ARG A 203 -0.03 18.10 -20.56
CA ARG A 203 -1.35 17.66 -21.01
C ARG A 203 -2.15 18.80 -21.64
N GLN A 204 -2.09 19.99 -21.05
CA GLN A 204 -2.76 21.17 -21.60
C GLN A 204 -2.16 21.60 -22.94
N GLU A 205 -0.83 21.58 -23.07
CA GLU A 205 -0.14 21.86 -24.33
C GLU A 205 -0.48 20.85 -25.43
N LEU A 206 -0.53 19.55 -25.10
CA LEU A 206 -0.92 18.50 -26.05
C LEU A 206 -2.35 18.71 -26.54
N ALA A 207 -3.30 19.00 -25.64
CA ALA A 207 -4.68 19.30 -26.01
C ALA A 207 -4.80 20.52 -26.94
N LEU A 208 -4.00 21.58 -26.69
CA LEU A 208 -3.93 22.75 -27.57
C LEU A 208 -3.36 22.41 -28.96
N ARG A 209 -2.34 21.55 -29.02
CA ARG A 209 -1.76 21.09 -30.30
C ARG A 209 -2.75 20.24 -31.10
N GLU A 210 -3.42 19.30 -30.44
CA GLU A 210 -4.42 18.42 -31.08
C GLU A 210 -5.60 19.23 -31.63
N THR A 211 -6.09 20.22 -30.88
CA THR A 211 -7.16 21.11 -31.36
C THR A 211 -6.72 22.00 -32.52
N THR A 212 -5.47 22.51 -32.49
CA THR A 212 -4.90 23.31 -33.60
C THR A 212 -4.70 22.47 -34.86
N GLU A 213 -4.25 21.23 -34.71
CA GLU A 213 -4.05 20.29 -35.81
C GLU A 213 -5.39 19.83 -36.42
N ALA A 214 -6.41 19.62 -35.58
CA ALA A 214 -7.77 19.31 -36.02
C ALA A 214 -8.47 20.50 -36.72
N ALA A 215 -8.15 21.74 -36.33
CA ALA A 215 -8.66 22.96 -36.95
C ALA A 215 -7.89 23.36 -38.22
N ARG A 216 -6.77 22.69 -38.53
CA ARG A 216 -6.01 22.93 -39.75
C ARG A 216 -6.90 22.51 -40.93
N PRO A 217 -7.24 23.41 -41.87
CA PRO A 217 -8.03 23.02 -43.02
C PRO A 217 -7.25 21.93 -43.74
N ARG A 218 -7.85 20.73 -43.85
CA ARG A 218 -7.37 19.72 -44.80
C ARG A 218 -7.39 20.43 -46.14
N SER A 219 -6.22 20.84 -46.64
CA SER A 219 -6.14 21.44 -47.96
C SER A 219 -6.76 20.42 -48.89
N SER A 220 -7.92 20.76 -49.41
CA SER A 220 -8.46 20.14 -50.61
C SER A 220 -7.46 20.45 -51.71
N GLU A 221 -6.50 19.54 -51.86
CA GLU A 221 -5.94 19.13 -53.13
C GLU A 221 -4.95 20.09 -53.85
N PRO A 222 -3.74 19.59 -54.18
CA PRO A 222 -3.15 19.78 -55.51
C PRO A 222 -3.85 18.89 -56.57
N TRP A 223 -4.68 17.93 -56.16
CA TRP A 223 -5.46 17.03 -57.01
C TRP A 223 -6.69 17.66 -57.72
N ALA A 224 -7.18 18.85 -57.31
CA ALA A 224 -8.37 19.50 -57.87
C ALA A 224 -8.17 20.04 -59.29
N LEU A 225 -6.92 20.10 -59.77
CA LEU A 225 -6.57 20.54 -61.12
C LEU A 225 -6.43 19.38 -62.12
N ALA A 226 -6.56 18.13 -61.68
CA ALA A 226 -6.47 16.96 -62.57
C ALA A 226 -7.78 16.61 -63.29
N GLN A 227 -8.91 17.28 -63.00
CA GLN A 227 -10.23 16.93 -63.56
C GLN A 227 -10.92 18.00 -64.41
N ARG A 228 -10.26 19.09 -64.81
CA ARG A 228 -10.77 19.96 -65.89
C ARG A 228 -9.84 19.83 -67.10
N GLY A 229 -10.27 18.99 -68.03
CA GLY A 229 -9.47 18.51 -69.14
C GLY A 229 -8.97 19.61 -70.06
N VAL A 230 -7.66 19.87 -69.98
CA VAL A 230 -6.90 20.46 -71.09
C VAL A 230 -5.79 19.47 -71.40
N ARG A 231 -5.91 18.79 -72.54
CA ARG A 231 -4.80 18.04 -73.13
C ARG A 231 -3.74 19.06 -73.54
N VAL A 232 -2.57 18.97 -72.94
CA VAL A 232 -1.37 19.66 -73.41
C VAL A 232 -0.58 18.60 -74.15
N GLU A 233 -0.48 18.72 -75.48
CA GLU A 233 0.02 17.64 -76.34
C GLU A 233 1.53 17.71 -76.59
N THR A 234 2.27 18.70 -76.05
CA THR A 234 3.74 18.72 -76.19
C THR A 234 4.50 19.35 -75.00
N ALA A 235 5.76 18.94 -74.84
CA ALA A 235 6.65 19.35 -73.74
C ALA A 235 7.02 20.86 -73.76
N GLU A 236 6.91 21.53 -74.89
CA GLU A 236 7.22 22.97 -75.02
C GLU A 236 6.13 23.87 -74.40
N GLU A 237 4.88 23.43 -74.39
CA GLU A 237 3.77 24.20 -73.81
C GLU A 237 3.80 24.21 -72.27
N PHE A 238 4.31 23.13 -71.66
CA PHE A 238 4.47 23.04 -70.20
C PHE A 238 5.56 23.99 -69.67
N ALA A 239 6.67 24.14 -70.40
CA ALA A 239 7.75 25.04 -70.02
C ALA A 239 7.36 26.53 -70.05
N ARG A 240 6.37 26.90 -70.87
CA ARG A 240 5.88 28.28 -70.99
C ARG A 240 4.94 28.67 -69.84
N ALA A 241 4.16 27.72 -69.31
CA ALA A 241 3.21 27.97 -68.22
C ALA A 241 3.89 28.25 -66.87
N ILE A 242 5.08 27.69 -66.63
CA ILE A 242 5.80 27.85 -65.37
C ILE A 242 6.56 29.19 -65.29
N ARG A 243 6.90 29.82 -66.42
CA ARG A 243 7.71 31.06 -66.45
C ARG A 243 6.93 32.37 -66.24
N VAL A 244 5.61 32.35 -66.07
CA VAL A 244 4.79 33.58 -65.93
C VAL A 244 4.45 33.93 -64.47
N ARG A 245 4.94 33.19 -63.47
CA ARG A 245 4.78 33.58 -62.06
C ARG A 245 6.09 33.48 -61.29
N ALA A 246 6.99 34.41 -61.60
CA ALA A 246 8.00 34.94 -60.68
C ALA A 246 7.69 36.42 -60.45
#